data_AF-A0A232LXF0-F1
#
_entry.id   AF-A0A232LXF0-F1
#
_cell.length_a   1.000
_cell.length_b   1.000
_cell.length_c   1.000
_cell.angle_alpha   90.00
_cell.angle_beta   90.00
_cell.angle_gamma   90.00
#
_symmetry.space_group_name_H-M   'P 1'
#
loop_
_entity.id
_entity.type
_entity.pdbx_description
1 polymer ?
#
loop_
_entity_poly.entity_id
_entity_poly.type
_entity_poly.pdbx_seq_one_letter_code
_entity_poly.pdbx_strand_id
1 'polypeptide(L)' 'MNDTLAESIHIAVYPSHSTLRLQPLDTGLFRPLASYYSTSLSNFIAATREYISVGKREFFSLFWNLACFPRSVFEKEYR' A
#
# COMPACT_ATOMS: atom_id res chain seq x y z
N MET A 1 -32.76 27.41 -3.37
CA MET A 1 -32.85 26.39 -2.31
C MET A 1 -33.48 25.17 -2.97
N ASN A 2 -32.81 24.07 -3.34
CA ASN A 2 -31.49 23.51 -3.02
C ASN A 2 -31.00 22.67 -4.22
N ASP A 3 -30.08 23.21 -5.02
CA ASP A 3 -29.45 22.46 -6.14
C ASP A 3 -28.08 21.90 -5.72
N THR A 4 -28.00 21.46 -4.47
CA THR A 4 -26.83 20.77 -3.92
C THR A 4 -27.20 19.31 -3.74
N LEU A 5 -26.27 18.40 -4.05
CA LEU A 5 -26.28 16.95 -3.75
C LEU A 5 -26.64 15.98 -4.88
N ALA A 6 -26.29 16.28 -6.13
CA ALA A 6 -26.05 15.22 -7.13
C ALA A 6 -24.55 15.16 -7.40
N GLU A 7 -23.78 14.60 -6.46
CA GLU A 7 -22.39 14.24 -6.72
C GLU A 7 -22.40 13.21 -7.86
N SER A 8 -21.98 13.64 -9.06
CA SER A 8 -21.99 12.82 -10.27
C SER A 8 -20.87 11.79 -10.21
N ILE A 9 -21.14 10.66 -9.55
CA ILE A 9 -20.19 9.55 -9.43
C ILE A 9 -20.08 8.83 -10.78
N HIS A 10 -18.94 9.01 -11.44
CA HIS A 10 -18.60 8.26 -12.67
C HIS A 10 -17.94 6.93 -12.30
N ILE A 11 -18.50 5.83 -12.80
CA ILE A 11 -17.97 4.49 -12.58
C ILE A 11 -17.04 4.13 -13.74
N ALA A 12 -15.76 3.88 -13.43
CA ALA A 12 -14.80 3.34 -14.38
C ALA A 12 -14.85 1.81 -14.37
N VAL A 13 -15.00 1.19 -15.55
CA VAL A 13 -14.94 -0.27 -15.71
C VAL A 13 -13.55 -0.67 -16.17
N TYR A 14 -12.86 -1.45 -15.36
CA TYR A 14 -11.53 -1.98 -15.67
C TYR A 14 -11.63 -3.41 -16.24
N PRO A 15 -10.73 -3.79 -17.16
CA PRO A 15 -10.67 -5.15 -17.68
C PRO A 15 -10.27 -6.15 -16.58
N SER A 16 -10.88 -7.34 -16.60
CA SER A 16 -10.73 -8.41 -15.59
C SER A 16 -9.28 -8.77 -15.22
N HIS A 17 -8.33 -8.58 -16.15
CA HIS A 17 -6.92 -8.97 -15.99
C HIS A 17 -5.95 -7.80 -15.81
N SER A 18 -6.42 -6.55 -15.71
CA SER A 18 -5.52 -5.39 -15.48
C SER A 18 -6.01 -4.41 -14.41
N THR A 19 -7.04 -4.76 -13.66
CA THR A 19 -7.55 -3.98 -12.53
C THR A 19 -6.45 -3.59 -11.54
N LEU A 20 -5.60 -4.54 -11.11
CA LEU A 20 -4.49 -4.28 -10.18
C LEU A 20 -3.38 -3.35 -10.72
N ARG A 21 -3.32 -3.13 -12.04
CA ARG A 21 -2.35 -2.21 -12.65
C ARG A 21 -2.95 -0.87 -13.01
N LEU A 22 -4.25 -0.84 -13.29
CA LEU A 22 -4.95 0.36 -13.75
C LEU A 22 -5.61 1.12 -12.61
N GLN A 23 -5.91 0.46 -11.49
CA GLN A 23 -6.44 1.14 -10.33
C GLN A 23 -5.34 1.99 -9.68
N PRO A 24 -5.50 3.33 -9.60
CA PRO A 24 -4.50 4.22 -9.04
C PRO A 24 -4.22 3.92 -7.56
N LEU A 25 -5.16 3.28 -6.87
CA LEU A 25 -4.97 2.80 -5.51
C LEU A 25 -3.96 1.65 -5.45
N ASP A 26 -4.07 0.66 -6.34
CA ASP A 26 -3.13 -0.45 -6.40
C ASP A 26 -1.74 0.01 -6.86
N THR A 27 -1.67 0.81 -7.93
CA THR A 27 -0.39 1.28 -8.46
C THR A 27 0.29 2.32 -7.59
N GLY A 28 -0.48 3.24 -7.03
CA GLY A 28 0.03 4.35 -6.24
C GLY A 28 0.27 3.99 -4.78
N LEU A 29 -0.62 3.24 -4.13
CA LEU A 29 -0.54 3.00 -2.69
C LEU A 29 -0.06 1.58 -2.37
N PHE A 30 -0.72 0.56 -2.92
CA PHE A 30 -0.45 -0.82 -2.49
C PHE A 30 0.86 -1.40 -3.04
N ARG A 31 1.26 -1.06 -4.27
CA ARG A 31 2.57 -1.47 -4.83
C ARG A 31 3.78 -0.97 -4.02
N PRO A 32 3.95 0.34 -3.76
CA PRO A 32 5.08 0.80 -2.96
C PRO A 32 4.98 0.29 -1.52
N LEU A 33 3.79 0.28 -0.92
CA LEU A 33 3.59 -0.28 0.42
C LEU A 33 4.05 -1.73 0.51
N ALA A 34 3.71 -2.56 -0.47
CA ALA A 34 4.16 -3.95 -0.53
C ALA A 34 5.68 -4.08 -0.66
N SER A 35 6.30 -3.27 -1.53
CA SER A 35 7.76 -3.27 -1.73
C SER A 35 8.54 -2.92 -0.45
N TYR A 36 8.13 -1.84 0.22
CA TYR A 36 8.74 -1.40 1.48
C TYR A 36 8.46 -2.40 2.61
N TYR A 37 7.25 -2.93 2.67
CA TYR A 37 6.89 -3.96 3.64
C TYR A 37 7.76 -5.21 3.49
N SER A 38 7.91 -5.73 2.27
CA SER A 38 8.77 -6.88 2.00
C SER A 38 10.23 -6.60 2.38
N THR A 39 10.74 -5.40 2.10
CA THR A 39 12.10 -5.00 2.48
C THR A 39 12.28 -4.96 4.00
N SER A 40 11.33 -4.34 4.72
CA SER A 40 11.34 -4.26 6.18
C SER A 40 11.23 -5.64 6.82
N LEU A 41 10.39 -6.50 6.25
CA LEU A 41 10.23 -7.90 6.67
C LEU A 41 11.52 -8.70 6.45
N SER A 42 12.18 -8.57 5.31
CA SER A 42 13.48 -9.21 5.06
C SER A 42 14.54 -8.75 6.05
N ASN A 43 14.60 -7.45 6.38
CA ASN A 43 15.51 -6.93 7.39
C ASN A 43 15.20 -7.47 8.78
N PHE A 44 13.91 -7.56 9.14
CA PHE A 44 13.48 -8.15 10.41
C PHE A 44 13.86 -9.62 10.51
N ILE A 45 13.64 -10.40 9.45
CA ILE A 45 14.01 -11.82 9.38
C ILE A 45 15.54 -11.99 9.50
N ALA A 46 16.31 -11.15 8.80
CA ALA A 46 17.78 -11.16 8.88
C ALA A 46 18.28 -10.81 10.29
N ALA A 47 17.68 -9.83 10.95
CA ALA A 47 18.01 -9.44 12.32
C ALA A 47 17.66 -10.54 13.35
N THR A 48 16.62 -11.32 13.07
CA THR A 48 16.11 -12.36 13.96
C THR A 48 16.66 -13.75 13.66
N ARG A 49 17.62 -13.87 12.71
CA ARG A 49 18.24 -15.12 12.26
C ARG A 49 17.21 -16.20 11.90
N GLU A 50 16.08 -15.81 11.31
CA GLU A 50 14.95 -16.69 10.96
C GLU A 50 14.31 -17.44 12.15
N TYR A 51 14.70 -17.12 13.39
CA TYR A 51 14.29 -17.86 14.58
C TYR A 51 12.90 -17.46 15.09
N ILE A 52 12.29 -16.42 14.51
CA ILE A 52 11.02 -15.87 14.95
C ILE A 52 9.96 -16.10 13.87
N SER A 53 8.91 -16.86 14.25
CA SER A 53 7.70 -17.00 13.43
C SER A 53 6.97 -15.66 13.38
N VAL A 54 6.76 -15.13 12.16
CA VAL A 54 6.04 -13.88 11.94
C VAL A 54 4.55 -14.12 12.16
N GLY A 55 4.07 -13.79 13.35
CA GLY A 55 2.64 -13.81 13.68
C GLY A 55 1.90 -12.56 13.21
N LYS A 56 0.56 -12.59 13.27
CA LYS A 56 -0.30 -11.45 12.90
C LYS A 56 0.07 -10.14 13.63
N ARG A 57 0.51 -10.22 14.89
CA ARG A 57 0.89 -9.04 15.67
C ARG A 57 2.16 -8.36 15.14
N GLU A 58 3.17 -9.15 14.80
CA GLU A 58 4.42 -8.64 14.22
C GLU A 58 4.16 -8.10 12.81
N PHE A 59 3.26 -8.75 12.06
CA PHE A 59 2.76 -8.21 10.79
C PHE A 59 2.16 -6.80 10.97
N PHE A 60 1.21 -6.62 11.90
CA PHE A 60 0.57 -5.32 12.11
C PHE A 60 1.53 -4.26 12.64
N SER A 61 2.49 -4.65 13.49
CA SER A 61 3.53 -3.74 13.97
C SER A 61 4.40 -3.22 12.82
N LEU A 62 4.92 -4.12 11.97
CA LEU A 62 5.73 -3.75 10.81
C LEU A 62 4.91 -2.93 9.79
N PHE A 63 3.66 -3.34 9.55
CA PHE A 63 2.75 -2.68 8.63
C PHE A 63 2.42 -1.26 9.08
N TRP A 64 2.08 -1.05 10.36
CA TRP A 64 1.65 0.25 10.86
C TRP A 64 2.82 1.24 11.01
N ASN A 65 4.00 0.75 11.40
CA ASN A 65 5.22 1.55 11.40
C ASN A 65 5.54 2.10 10.00
N LEU A 66 5.24 1.33 8.95
CA LEU A 66 5.36 1.79 7.57
C LEU A 66 4.17 2.68 7.18
N ALA A 67 2.93 2.31 7.52
CA ALA A 67 1.72 3.04 7.17
C ALA A 67 1.67 4.48 7.71
N CYS A 68 2.45 4.80 8.76
CA CYS A 68 2.72 6.16 9.23
C CYS A 68 3.63 6.98 8.27
N PHE A 69 3.56 6.69 6.96
CA PHE A 69 4.43 7.15 5.88
C PHE A 69 4.69 8.67 5.91
N PRO A 70 5.95 9.14 5.95
CA PRO A 70 6.27 10.49 5.54
C PRO A 70 6.10 10.61 4.01
N ARG A 71 5.49 11.71 3.56
CA ARG A 71 5.18 12.04 2.15
C ARG A 71 6.36 11.90 1.17
N SER A 72 7.60 11.92 1.67
CA SER A 72 8.86 11.90 0.92
C SER A 72 9.16 10.60 0.15
N VAL A 73 8.41 9.51 0.41
CA VAL A 73 8.64 8.23 -0.28
C VAL A 73 7.92 8.16 -1.64
N PHE A 74 6.79 8.84 -1.79
CA PHE A 74 6.04 8.88 -3.06
C PHE A 74 6.78 9.61 -4.19
N GLU A 75 7.71 10.51 -3.86
CA GLU A 75 8.46 11.29 -4.85
C GLU A 75 9.58 10.50 -5.56
N LYS A 76 10.05 9.38 -4.99
CA LYS A 76 11.17 8.63 -5.57
C LYS A 76 10.78 7.64 -6.66
N GLU A 77 9.53 7.19 -6.69
CA GLU A 77 9.06 6.17 -7.65
C GLU A 77 8.57 6.79 -8.99
N TYR A 78 8.44 8.13 -9.07
CA TYR A 78 7.94 8.86 -10.25
C TYR A 78 9.01 9.69 -10.99
N ARG A 79 10.30 9.40 -10.79
CA ARG A 79 11.41 10.02 -11.53
C ARG A 79 11.99 9.08 -12.58
#